data_AF-A0A929BUQ3-F1
#
_entry.id   AF-A0A929BUQ3-F1
#
_cell.length_a   1.000
_cell.length_b   1.000
_cell.length_c   1.000
_cell.angle_alpha   90.00
_cell.angle_beta   90.00
_cell.angle_gamma   90.00
#
_symmetry.space_group_name_H-M   'P 1'
#
loop_
_entity.id
_entity.type
_entity.pdbx_description
1 polymer ?
#
loop_
_entity_poly.entity_id
_entity_poly.type
_entity_poly.pdbx_seq_one_letter_code
_entity_poly.pdbx_strand_id
1 'polypeptide(L)' 'MTWYDEMTWCDGCGVEITWGPVLVDNRTYCCRECSQGIPCACGERMELDEEQRSTGAASTPAITGNMV' A
#
# COMPACT_ATOMS: atom_id res chain seq x y z
N MET A 1 27.90 -1.88 15.49
CA MET A 1 27.03 -1.43 14.39
C MET A 1 25.60 -1.61 14.88
N THR A 2 25.01 -0.55 15.43
CA THR A 2 23.61 -0.57 15.86
C THR A 2 22.75 -0.40 14.61
N TRP A 3 22.37 -1.51 14.01
CA TRP A 3 21.10 -1.69 13.30
C TRP A 3 19.97 -1.01 14.10
N TYR A 4 19.73 0.27 13.80
CA TYR A 4 18.48 0.93 14.12
C TYR A 4 17.55 0.54 12.98
N ASP A 5 16.68 -0.42 13.28
CA ASP A 5 15.50 -0.67 12.48
C ASP A 5 14.58 0.54 12.70
N GLU A 6 14.79 1.58 11.88
CA GLU A 6 13.99 2.80 11.88
C GLU A 6 12.61 2.50 11.27
N MET A 7 11.87 1.59 11.91
CA MET A 7 10.46 1.35 11.60
C MET A 7 9.73 2.68 11.72
N THR A 8 9.29 3.17 10.58
CA THR A 8 8.62 4.45 10.46
C THR A 8 7.12 4.19 10.46
N TRP A 9 6.38 4.81 11.37
CA TRP A 9 4.94 4.56 11.52
C TRP A 9 4.13 5.77 11.09
N CYS A 10 2.94 5.52 10.55
CA CYS A 10 2.04 6.60 10.16
C CYS A 10 1.31 7.20 11.36
N ASP A 11 1.46 8.51 11.59
CA ASP A 11 0.71 9.27 12.59
C ASP A 11 -0.82 9.34 12.33
N GLY A 12 -1.26 9.02 11.10
CA GLY A 12 -2.66 9.12 10.69
C GLY A 12 -3.43 7.81 10.84
N CYS A 13 -2.93 6.73 10.23
CA CYS A 13 -3.61 5.42 10.25
C CYS A 13 -2.90 4.37 11.11
N GLY A 14 -1.69 4.63 11.61
CA GLY A 14 -0.95 3.70 12.47
C GLY A 14 -0.27 2.53 11.74
N VAL A 15 -0.17 2.56 10.41
CA VAL A 15 0.50 1.51 9.64
C VAL A 15 2.03 1.68 9.64
N GLU A 16 2.76 0.57 9.60
CA GLU A 16 4.20 0.57 9.33
C GLU A 16 4.46 0.99 7.88
N ILE A 17 5.33 1.98 7.72
CA ILE A 17 5.72 2.55 6.44
C ILE A 17 7.06 1.92 6.04
N THR A 18 6.99 0.98 5.10
CA THR A 18 8.17 0.36 4.47
C THR A 18 8.58 1.06 3.16
N TRP A 19 7.89 2.14 2.80
CA TRP A 19 8.09 2.93 1.57
C TRP A 19 8.39 4.40 1.86
N GLY A 20 8.51 5.24 0.83
CA GLY A 20 8.77 6.67 0.98
C GLY A 20 7.61 7.40 1.68
N PRO A 21 7.77 7.88 2.93
CA PRO A 21 6.71 8.54 3.65
C PRO A 21 6.46 9.97 3.15
N VAL A 22 5.29 10.51 3.47
CA VAL A 22 4.93 11.91 3.32
C VAL A 22 5.21 12.64 4.64
N LEU A 23 6.16 13.57 4.62
CA LEU A 23 6.55 14.38 5.78
C LEU A 23 5.78 15.70 5.76
N VAL A 24 4.93 15.96 6.77
CA VAL A 24 4.18 17.21 6.92
C VAL A 24 4.22 17.63 8.38
N ASP A 25 4.59 18.88 8.66
CA ASP A 25 4.60 19.44 10.03
C ASP A 25 5.41 18.58 11.04
N ASN A 26 6.56 18.04 10.60
CA ASN A 26 7.40 17.16 11.42
C ASN A 26 6.71 15.83 11.85
N ARG A 27 5.64 15.44 11.16
CA ARG A 27 4.95 14.16 11.31
C ARG A 27 5.10 13.32 10.05
N THR A 28 4.98 12.00 10.23
CA THR A 28 5.22 11.04 9.16
C THR A 28 3.94 10.35 8.77
N TYR A 29 3.60 10.40 7.48
CA TYR A 29 2.35 9.87 6.96
C TYR A 29 2.60 8.87 5.82
N CYS A 30 1.78 7.81 5.78
CA CYS A 30 1.87 6.80 4.73
C CYS A 30 1.38 7.33 3.37
N CYS A 31 0.51 8.35 3.39
CA CYS A 31 -0.10 8.98 2.23
C CYS A 31 -0.58 10.41 2.53
N ARG A 32 -1.00 11.13 1.50
CA ARG A 32 -1.54 12.51 1.60
C ARG A 32 -2.90 12.58 2.29
N GLU A 33 -3.68 11.51 2.29
CA GLU A 33 -4.99 11.47 2.97
C GLU A 33 -4.80 11.49 4.49
N CYS A 34 -3.87 10.69 5.00
CA CYS A 34 -3.49 10.71 6.41
C CYS A 34 -2.96 12.09 6.86
N SER A 35 -2.18 12.79 6.02
CA SER A 35 -1.73 14.15 6.37
C SER A 35 -2.86 15.18 6.41
N GLN A 36 -4.00 14.89 5.79
CA GLN A 36 -5.20 15.74 5.79
C GLN A 36 -6.24 15.29 6.84
N GLY A 37 -5.97 14.21 7.58
CA GLY A 37 -6.93 13.63 8.54
C GLY A 37 -8.11 12.92 7.87
N ILE A 38 -7.96 12.49 6.62
CA ILE A 38 -8.98 11.76 5.86
C ILE A 38 -8.76 10.25 6.04
N PRO A 39 -9.82 9.43 6.19
CA PRO A 39 -9.69 7.98 6.26
C PRO A 39 -9.01 7.44 4.99
N CYS A 40 -8.00 6.59 5.17
CA CYS A 40 -7.27 5.93 4.08
C CYS A 40 -7.32 4.40 4.25
N ALA A 41 -7.18 3.67 3.14
CA ALA A 41 -7.13 2.20 3.12
C ALA A 41 -5.69 1.66 2.98
N CYS A 42 -4.68 2.40 3.43
CA CYS A 42 -3.27 2.01 3.29
C CYS A 42 -2.92 0.76 4.13
N GLY A 43 -3.53 0.59 5.32
CA GLY A 43 -3.36 -0.61 6.15
C GLY A 43 -3.92 -1.86 5.49
N GLU A 44 -5.16 -1.79 5.02
CA GLU A 44 -5.87 -2.93 4.41
C GLU A 44 -5.20 -3.42 3.12
N ARG A 45 -4.47 -2.56 2.41
CA ARG A 45 -3.73 -2.95 1.20
C ARG A 45 -2.51 -3.82 1.48
N MET A 46 -1.93 -3.78 2.68
CA MET A 46 -0.79 -4.63 3.03
C MET A 46 -1.19 -6.06 3.39
N GLU A 47 -2.39 -6.24 3.93
CA GLU A 47 -2.92 -7.57 4.32
C GLU A 47 -3.38 -8.40 3.11
N LEU A 48 -3.49 -7.81 1.91
CA LEU A 48 -3.99 -8.45 0.69
C LEU A 48 -2.89 -9.01 -0.25
N ASP A 49 -1.60 -8.91 0.12
CA ASP A 49 -0.50 -9.43 -0.72
C ASP A 49 -0.22 -10.93 -0.50
N GLU A 50 -0.68 -11.53 0.61
CA GLU A 50 -0.43 -12.94 0.92
C GLU A 50 -1.29 -13.92 0.10
N GLU A 51 -2.49 -13.53 -0.33
CA GLU A 51 -3.43 -14.43 -1.02
C GLU A 51 -3.30 -14.46 -2.56
N GLN A 52 -2.64 -13.47 -3.18
CA GLN A 52 -2.54 -13.39 -4.65
C GLN A 52 -1.47 -14.29 -5.29
N ARG A 53 -0.60 -14.95 -4.51
CA ARG A 53 0.34 -15.94 -5.07
C ARG A 53 -0.30 -17.30 -5.41
N SER A 54 -1.54 -17.55 -4.97
CA SER A 54 -2.21 -18.84 -5.21
C SER A 54 -3.18 -18.86 -6.40
N THR A 55 -3.55 -17.70 -6.95
CA THR A 55 -4.56 -17.63 -8.04
C THR A 55 -4.07 -16.82 -9.25
N GLY A 56 -2.79 -16.97 -9.60
CA GLY A 56 -2.21 -16.45 -10.84
C GLY A 56 -2.46 -17.31 -12.08
N ALA A 57 -3.60 -18.00 -12.16
CA ALA A 57 -3.96 -18.85 -13.30
C ALA A 57 -5.37 -18.50 -13.82
N ALA A 58 -5.50 -17.35 -14.49
CA ALA A 58 -6.34 -17.14 -15.68
C ALA A 58 -6.68 -15.65 -15.83
N SER A 59 -5.79 -14.92 -16.49
CA SER A 59 -6.19 -13.66 -17.15
C SER A 59 -5.51 -13.62 -18.51
N THR A 60 -5.92 -14.53 -19.39
CA THR A 60 -5.82 -14.30 -20.83
C THR A 60 -7.17 -13.77 -21.27
N PRO A 61 -7.34 -12.48 -21.58
CA PRO A 61 -8.48 -12.06 -22.38
C PRO A 61 -8.25 -12.62 -23.78
N ALA A 62 -8.85 -13.77 -24.10
CA ALA A 62 -8.98 -14.21 -25.48
C ALA A 62 -10.11 -13.40 -26.11
N ILE A 63 -9.75 -12.22 -26.61
CA ILE A 63 -10.58 -11.42 -27.50
C ILE A 63 -10.75 -12.25 -28.78
N THR A 64 -11.91 -12.89 -28.95
CA THR A 64 -12.34 -13.36 -30.27
C THR A 64 -13.48 -12.47 -30.74
N GLY A 65 -13.08 -11.35 -31.34
CA GLY A 65 -13.93 -10.70 -32.32
C GLY A 65 -13.78 -11.49 -33.62
N ASN A 66 -14.84 -12.17 -34.06
CA ASN A 66 -14.97 -12.49 -35.48
C ASN A 66 -16.16 -11.73 -36.04
N MET A 67 -15.81 -10.75 -36.88
CA MET A 67 -16.68 -10.14 -37.88
C MET A 67 -17.00 -11.17 -38.98
N VAL A 68 -18.12 -10.90 -39.65
CA VAL A 68 -18.68 -11.49 -40.90
C VAL A 68 -19.34 -12.85 -40.83
#